data_AF-A0A374EF11-F1
#
_entry.id   AF-A0A374EF11-F1
#
_cell.length_a   1.000
_cell.length_b   1.000
_cell.length_c   1.000
_cell.angle_alpha   90.00
_cell.angle_beta   90.00
_cell.angle_gamma   90.00
#
_symmetry.space_group_name_H-M   'P 1'
#
loop_
_entity.id
_entity.type
_entity.pdbx_description
1 polymer ?
#
loop_
_entity_poly.entity_id
_entity_poly.type
_entity_poly.pdbx_seq_one_letter_code
_entity_poly.pdbx_strand_id
1 'polypeptide(L)'
;MDGMFAVHGLRVIETEKGRFVNMPSTSYTDKDGNKQYSDTFHAITKSARTAVNQAVLNAYDLKLQQVQQTDIEVENTPNEEMSEPEDEPEPELSM
;
A
#
# COMPACT_ATOMS: atom_id res chain seq x y z
N MET A 1 -17.56 -0.25 2.69
CA MET A 1 -18.77 0.07 3.48
C MET A 1 -19.11 1.53 3.24
N ASP A 2 -19.50 1.87 2.01
CA ASP A 2 -20.11 3.14 1.55
C ASP A 2 -19.76 4.42 2.35
N GLY A 3 -18.48 4.62 2.68
CA GLY A 3 -18.01 5.72 3.52
C GLY A 3 -18.46 5.72 5.00
N MET A 4 -19.22 4.73 5.45
CA MET A 4 -19.81 4.68 6.80
C MET A 4 -18.86 4.11 7.85
N PHE A 5 -17.96 3.21 7.45
CA PHE A 5 -17.05 2.52 8.37
C PHE A 5 -15.70 2.27 7.71
N ALA A 6 -14.64 2.40 8.50
CA ALA A 6 -13.29 1.98 8.15
C ALA A 6 -12.85 0.83 9.05
N VAL A 7 -12.26 -0.20 8.46
CA VAL A 7 -11.69 -1.34 9.17
C VAL A 7 -10.19 -1.34 8.90
N HIS A 8 -9.40 -1.33 9.98
CA HIS A 8 -7.94 -1.37 9.92
C HIS A 8 -7.42 -2.72 10.41
N GLY A 9 -6.19 -3.06 10.03
CA GLY A 9 -5.52 -4.29 10.49
C GLY A 9 -5.85 -5.54 9.69
N LEU A 10 -6.45 -5.42 8.51
CA LEU A 10 -6.52 -6.52 7.56
C LEU A 10 -5.12 -6.82 7.03
N ARG A 11 -4.79 -8.12 6.90
CA ARG A 11 -3.49 -8.58 6.41
C ARG A 11 -3.68 -9.50 5.21
N VAL A 12 -2.93 -9.28 4.14
CA VAL A 12 -2.85 -10.23 3.02
C VAL A 12 -1.71 -11.20 3.33
N ILE A 13 -2.01 -12.49 3.35
CA ILE A 13 -1.05 -13.55 3.62
C ILE A 13 -0.93 -14.43 2.37
N GLU A 14 0.30 -14.68 1.94
CA GLU A 14 0.60 -15.58 0.83
C GLU A 14 1.09 -16.92 1.38
N THR A 15 0.53 -18.00 0.85
CA THR A 15 0.90 -19.38 1.19
C THR A 15 1.05 -20.19 -0.08
N GLU A 16 1.60 -21.40 0.01
CA GLU A 16 1.70 -22.32 -1.14
C GLU A 16 0.35 -22.63 -1.81
N LYS A 17 -0.77 -22.51 -1.06
CA LYS A 17 -2.14 -22.73 -1.55
C LYS A 17 -2.79 -21.48 -2.14
N GLY A 18 -2.07 -20.36 -2.17
CA GLY A 18 -2.55 -19.07 -2.65
C GLY A 18 -2.66 -18.01 -1.56
N ARG A 19 -3.08 -16.81 -1.98
CA ARG A 19 -3.26 -15.64 -1.13
C ARG A 19 -4.62 -15.65 -0.44
N PHE A 20 -4.64 -15.23 0.83
CA PHE A 20 -5.88 -15.02 1.56
C PHE A 20 -5.79 -13.78 2.45
N VAL A 21 -6.96 -13.27 2.83
CA VAL A 21 -7.10 -12.11 3.72
C VAL A 21 -7.33 -12.61 5.13
N ASN A 22 -6.44 -12.23 6.05
CA ASN A 22 -6.57 -12.44 7.48
C ASN A 22 -7.23 -11.22 8.12
N MET A 23 -8.24 -11.47 8.93
CA MET A 23 -9.04 -10.43 9.56
C MET A 23 -8.30 -9.80 10.75
N PRO A 24 -8.68 -8.58 11.16
CA PRO A 24 -8.10 -7.94 12.33
C PRO A 24 -8.48 -8.72 13.58
N SER A 25 -7.49 -9.10 14.39
CA SER A 25 -7.67 -9.85 15.62
C SER A 25 -7.02 -9.18 16.82
N THR A 26 -7.64 -9.38 17.97
CA THR A 26 -7.09 -9.05 19.30
C THR A 26 -6.75 -10.34 20.02
N SER A 27 -5.75 -10.28 20.91
CA SER A 27 -5.39 -11.43 21.76
C SER A 27 -5.67 -11.12 23.22
N TYR A 28 -6.02 -12.16 23.97
CA TYR A 28 -6.17 -12.11 25.42
C TYR A 28 -5.67 -13.41 26.04
N THR A 29 -5.28 -13.34 27.31
CA THR A 29 -4.90 -14.52 28.08
C THR A 29 -6.12 -15.00 28.85
N ASP A 30 -6.48 -16.27 28.69
CA ASP A 30 -7.56 -16.88 29.47
C ASP A 30 -7.13 -17.18 30.92
N LYS A 31 -8.07 -17.68 31.73
CA LYS A 31 -7.80 -18.01 33.14
C LYS A 31 -6.82 -19.18 33.30
N ASP A 32 -6.66 -19.98 32.26
CA ASP A 32 -5.78 -21.15 32.21
C ASP A 32 -4.37 -20.78 31.70
N GLY A 33 -4.14 -19.51 31.37
CA GLY A 33 -2.85 -18.99 30.91
C GLY A 33 -2.61 -19.12 29.41
N ASN A 34 -3.59 -19.57 28.61
CA ASN A 34 -3.43 -19.70 27.17
C ASN A 34 -3.75 -18.39 26.45
N LYS A 35 -2.96 -18.07 25.42
CA LYS A 35 -3.25 -16.95 24.51
C LYS A 35 -4.35 -17.34 23.54
N GLN A 36 -5.48 -16.66 23.65
CA GLN A 36 -6.59 -16.75 22.73
C GLN A 36 -6.55 -15.59 21.74
N TYR A 37 -7.07 -15.82 20.55
CA TYR A 37 -7.19 -14.83 19.50
C TYR A 37 -8.64 -14.75 19.07
N SER A 38 -9.19 -13.54 19.00
CA SER A 38 -10.53 -13.29 18.49
C SER A 38 -10.48 -12.22 17.42
N ASP A 39 -11.18 -12.47 16.31
CA ASP A 39 -11.35 -11.48 15.26
C ASP A 39 -12.24 -10.34 15.77
N THR A 40 -11.73 -9.12 15.71
CA THR A 40 -12.47 -7.89 16.05
C THR A 40 -13.46 -7.53 14.94
N PHE A 41 -13.20 -7.98 13.72
CA PHE A 41 -14.08 -7.79 12.58
C PHE A 41 -14.14 -9.07 11.75
N HIS A 42 -15.34 -9.58 11.47
CA HIS A 42 -15.54 -10.69 10.56
C HIS A 42 -16.88 -10.58 9.84
N ALA A 43 -16.92 -11.08 8.60
CA ALA A 43 -18.15 -11.18 7.85
C ALA A 43 -18.97 -12.39 8.33
N ILE A 44 -20.25 -12.15 8.65
CA ILE A 44 -21.17 -13.19 9.15
C ILE A 44 -21.62 -14.13 8.02
N THR A 45 -21.91 -13.58 6.84
CA THR A 45 -22.39 -14.36 5.69
C THR A 45 -21.27 -14.70 4.72
N LYS A 46 -21.43 -15.81 4.00
CA LYS A 46 -20.47 -16.24 2.96
C LYS A 46 -20.30 -15.18 1.87
N SER A 47 -21.39 -14.57 1.42
CA SER A 47 -21.36 -13.52 0.39
C SER A 47 -20.56 -12.29 0.85
N ALA A 48 -20.78 -11.82 2.08
CA ALA A 48 -20.03 -10.71 2.64
C ALA A 48 -18.54 -11.06 2.79
N ARG A 49 -18.21 -12.30 3.20
CA ARG A 49 -16.83 -12.77 3.28
C ARG A 49 -16.15 -12.74 1.91
N THR A 50 -16.82 -13.24 0.87
CA THR A 50 -16.31 -13.21 -0.50
C THR A 50 -16.11 -11.77 -0.98
N ALA A 51 -17.08 -10.88 -0.74
CA ALA A 51 -17.00 -9.49 -1.15
C ALA A 51 -15.81 -8.76 -0.50
N VAL A 52 -15.59 -8.93 0.81
CA VAL A 52 -14.44 -8.35 1.52
C VAL A 52 -13.13 -8.91 0.98
N ASN A 53 -13.02 -10.23 0.84
CA ASN A 53 -11.79 -10.86 0.36
C ASN A 53 -11.42 -10.40 -1.05
N GLN A 54 -12.39 -10.37 -1.98
CA GLN A 54 -12.17 -9.91 -3.34
C GLN A 54 -11.78 -8.44 -3.39
N ALA A 55 -12.47 -7.57 -2.66
CA ALA A 55 -12.15 -6.15 -2.63
C ALA A 55 -10.70 -5.88 -2.17
N VAL A 56 -10.26 -6.58 -1.11
CA VAL A 56 -8.91 -6.43 -0.57
C VAL A 56 -7.85 -6.99 -1.51
N LEU A 57 -8.06 -8.19 -2.06
CA LEU A 57 -7.10 -8.81 -2.99
C LEU A 57 -6.98 -8.01 -4.29
N ASN A 58 -8.09 -7.54 -4.85
CA ASN A 58 -8.07 -6.71 -6.06
C ASN A 58 -7.32 -5.38 -5.82
N ALA A 59 -7.54 -4.74 -4.67
CA ALA A 59 -6.82 -3.51 -4.31
C ALA A 59 -5.32 -3.76 -4.11
N TYR A 60 -4.96 -4.91 -3.54
CA TYR A 60 -3.58 -5.34 -3.39
C TYR A 60 -2.90 -5.56 -4.74
N ASP A 61 -3.53 -6.30 -5.65
CA ASP A 61 -3.00 -6.57 -6.99
C ASP A 61 -2.84 -5.29 -7.81
N LEU A 62 -3.82 -4.37 -7.74
CA LEU A 62 -3.72 -3.06 -8.37
C LEU A 62 -2.53 -2.25 -7.84
N LYS A 63 -2.30 -2.28 -6.51
CA LYS A 63 -1.16 -1.59 -5.90
C LYS A 63 0.16 -2.22 -6.32
N LEU A 64 0.22 -3.56 -6.41
CA LEU A 64 1.39 -4.29 -6.87
C LEU A 64 1.76 -3.92 -8.32
N GLN A 65 0.77 -3.76 -9.20
CA GLN A 65 0.97 -3.31 -10.58
C GLN A 65 1.48 -1.86 -10.63
N GLN A 66 0.90 -0.96 -9.83
CA GLN A 66 1.35 0.43 -9.76
C GLN A 66 2.80 0.55 -9.31
N VAL A 67 3.20 -0.18 -8.27
CA VAL A 67 4.59 -0.14 -7.77
C VAL A 67 5.56 -0.60 -8.86
N GLN A 68 5.27 -1.72 -9.53
CA GLN A 68 6.09 -2.21 -10.64
C GLN A 68 6.18 -1.23 -11.80
N GLN A 69 5.11 -0.50 -12.10
CA GLN A 69 5.11 0.49 -13.18
C GLN A 69 5.89 1.76 -12.81
N THR A 70 5.80 2.21 -11.55
CA THR A 70 6.59 3.36 -11.07
C THR A 70 8.08 3.06 -10.99
N ASP A 71 8.48 1.81 -10.71
CA ASP A 71 9.90 1.42 -10.72
C ASP A 71 10.51 1.42 -12.14
N ILE A 72 9.70 1.23 -13.18
CA ILE A 72 10.14 1.23 -14.60
C ILE A 72 10.30 2.65 -15.16
N GLU A 73 9.54 3.62 -14.67
CA GLU A 73 9.58 5.00 -15.17
C GLU A 73 10.78 5.82 -14.63
N VAL A 74 11.42 5.40 -13.53
CA VAL A 74 12.59 6.11 -12.96
C VAL A 74 13.90 5.83 -13.72
N GLU A 75 14.01 4.76 -14.50
CA GLU A 75 15.22 4.45 -15.28
C GLU A 75 15.32 5.15 -16.65
N ASN A 76 14.28 5.85 -17.12
CA ASN A 76 14.25 6.46 -18.46
C ASN A 76 14.06 7.99 -18.44
N THR A 77 14.71 8.71 -17.54
CA THR A 77 14.98 10.14 -17.76
C THR A 77 16.43 10.30 -18.24
N PRO A 78 16.67 10.60 -19.53
CA PRO A 78 17.98 11.09 -19.96
C PRO A 78 18.27 12.37 -19.18
N ASN A 79 19.39 12.35 -18.46
CA ASN A 79 19.94 13.50 -17.76
C ASN A 79 20.38 14.55 -18.80
N GLU A 80 19.43 15.34 -19.33
CA GLU A 80 19.69 16.58 -20.07
C GLU A 80 19.82 17.74 -19.07
N GLU A 81 20.93 17.77 -18.34
CA GLU A 81 21.44 19.02 -17.76
C GLU A 81 22.88 19.21 -18.23
N MET A 82 23.01 19.68 -19.47
CA MET A 82 24.23 20.28 -19.98
C MET A 82 23.85 21.41 -20.94
N SER A 83 23.75 22.63 -20.41
CA SER A 83 24.13 23.89 -21.08
C SER A 83 23.69 25.09 -20.25
N GLU A 84 24.52 25.51 -19.30
CA GLU A 84 24.60 26.93 -18.95
C GLU A 84 25.70 27.54 -19.83
N PRO A 85 25.40 28.39 -20.82
CA PRO A 85 26.42 29.16 -21.52
C PRO A 85 26.68 30.50 -20.80
N GLU A 86 27.94 30.67 -20.44
CA GLU A 86 28.79 31.86 -20.59
C GLU A 86 28.35 33.21 -19.99
N ASP A 87 28.97 33.52 -18.84
CA ASP A 87 29.77 34.74 -18.57
C ASP A 87 29.41 36.01 -19.39
N GLU A 88 28.60 36.90 -18.83
CA GLU A 88 28.50 38.29 -19.33
C GLU A 88 29.37 39.22 -18.45
N PRO A 89 30.29 40.00 -19.05
CA PRO A 89 31.08 40.96 -18.29
C PRO A 89 30.24 42.20 -17.94
N GLU A 90 30.25 42.60 -16.66
CA GLU A 90 29.58 43.83 -16.21
C GLU A 90 30.19 45.07 -16.92
N PRO A 91 29.36 45.98 -17.47
CA PRO A 91 29.86 47.22 -18.03
C PRO A 91 30.28 48.18 -16.90
N GLU A 92 31.52 48.67 -16.96
CA GLU A 92 31.97 49.78 -16.12
C GLU A 92 31.12 51.03 -16.38
N LEU A 93 30.26 51.40 -15.43
CA LEU A 93 29.69 52.73 -15.41
C LEU A 93 30.65 53.69 -14.70
N SER A 94 31.20 54.58 -15.51
CA SER A 94 31.99 55.73 -15.13
C SER A 94 31.11 56.87 -14.59
N MET A 95 31.76 57.69 -13.75
CA MET A 95 31.37 58.98 -13.12
C MET A 95 30.85 58.94 -11.69
#